data_AF-A0A359E5J4-F1
#
_entry.id   AF-A0A359E5J4-F1
#
_cell.length_a   1.000
_cell.length_b   1.000
_cell.length_c   1.000
_cell.angle_alpha   90.00
_cell.angle_beta   90.00
_cell.angle_gamma   90.00
#
_symmetry.space_group_name_H-M   'P 1'
#
loop_
_entity.id
_entity.type
_entity.pdbx_description
1 polymer ?
#
loop_
_entity_poly.entity_id
_entity_poly.type
_entity_poly.pdbx_seq_one_letter_code
_entity_poly.pdbx_strand_id
1 'polypeptide(L)'
;MRSSSSKQSRNFIRFSIFLLVLPVLYLGLWFSISADDSLSYFEQVQMLMSYFPESVRDPYKITLFFFVESLSATILSFYGYLKAESKKAQLTTIIICCISTLLSAWFGMTLI
;
A
#
# COMPACT_ATOMS: atom_id res chain seq x y z
N MET A 1 -0.49 -6.03 -33.82
CA MET A 1 0.15 -6.84 -32.76
C MET A 1 0.53 -5.91 -31.61
N ARG A 2 0.06 -6.15 -30.37
CA ARG A 2 0.51 -5.37 -29.20
C ARG A 2 1.94 -5.79 -28.84
N SER A 3 2.85 -4.83 -28.64
CA SER A 3 4.22 -5.12 -28.20
C SER A 3 4.20 -5.85 -26.85
N SER A 4 5.17 -6.74 -26.63
CA SER A 4 5.36 -7.44 -25.35
C SER A 4 5.46 -6.46 -24.17
N SER A 5 6.10 -5.30 -24.40
CA SER A 5 6.29 -4.23 -23.41
C SER A 5 4.95 -3.66 -22.91
N SER A 6 3.98 -3.44 -23.80
CA SER A 6 2.66 -2.91 -23.42
C SER A 6 1.87 -3.85 -22.50
N LYS A 7 2.03 -5.17 -22.66
CA LYS A 7 1.40 -6.18 -21.80
C LYS A 7 2.08 -6.23 -20.42
N GLN A 8 3.42 -6.15 -20.39
CA GLN A 8 4.20 -6.15 -19.16
C GLN A 8 3.88 -4.92 -18.28
N SER A 9 3.89 -3.71 -18.86
CA SER A 9 3.55 -2.47 -18.14
C SER A 9 2.16 -2.53 -17.50
N ARG A 10 1.17 -3.07 -18.22
CA ARG A 10 -0.19 -3.25 -17.69
C ARG A 10 -0.25 -4.25 -16.52
N ASN A 11 0.55 -5.32 -16.57
CA ASN A 11 0.62 -6.27 -15.48
C ASN A 11 1.27 -5.66 -14.24
N PHE A 12 2.33 -4.86 -14.40
CA PHE A 12 2.93 -4.12 -13.28
C PHE A 12 1.94 -3.18 -12.61
N ILE A 13 1.17 -2.41 -13.39
CA ILE A 13 0.10 -1.55 -12.85
C ILE A 13 -0.89 -2.38 -12.03
N ARG A 14 -1.35 -3.52 -12.55
CA ARG A 14 -2.32 -4.38 -11.86
C ARG A 14 -1.77 -4.96 -10.56
N PHE A 15 -0.53 -5.46 -10.57
CA PHE A 15 0.11 -5.98 -9.37
C PHE A 15 0.37 -4.89 -8.34
N SER A 16 0.83 -3.70 -8.76
CA SER A 16 0.98 -2.56 -7.85
C SER A 16 -0.35 -2.18 -7.21
N ILE A 17 -1.45 -2.09 -7.98
CA ILE A 17 -2.78 -1.80 -7.42
C ILE A 17 -3.19 -2.90 -6.43
N PHE A 18 -3.03 -4.17 -6.80
CA PHE A 18 -3.39 -5.31 -5.95
C PHE A 18 -2.66 -5.25 -4.60
N LEU A 19 -1.35 -4.99 -4.60
CA LEU A 19 -0.54 -4.85 -3.39
C LEU A 19 -0.93 -3.65 -2.52
N LEU A 20 -1.59 -2.64 -3.08
CA LEU A 20 -2.01 -1.45 -2.33
C LEU A 20 -3.40 -1.55 -1.72
N VAL A 21 -4.20 -2.56 -2.09
CA VAL A 21 -5.58 -2.68 -1.57
C VAL A 21 -5.59 -2.80 -0.05
N LEU A 22 -4.83 -3.75 0.50
CA LEU A 22 -4.83 -3.98 1.96
C LEU A 22 -4.19 -2.83 2.74
N PRO A 23 -3.02 -2.29 2.36
CA PRO A 23 -2.44 -1.14 3.06
C PRO A 23 -3.37 0.10 3.09
N VAL A 24 -4.09 0.38 1.99
CA VAL A 24 -5.04 1.50 1.93
C VAL A 24 -6.26 1.24 2.81
N LEU A 25 -6.80 0.01 2.80
CA LEU A 25 -7.92 -0.35 3.67
C LEU A 25 -7.53 -0.27 5.15
N TYR A 26 -6.32 -0.71 5.50
CA TYR A 26 -5.79 -0.60 6.85
C TYR A 26 -5.70 0.85 7.31
N LEU A 27 -5.18 1.75 6.47
CA LEU A 27 -5.16 3.17 6.80
C LEU A 27 -6.56 3.77 6.93
N GLY A 28 -7.50 3.37 6.08
CA GLY A 28 -8.89 3.77 6.19
C GLY A 28 -9.49 3.39 7.55
N LEU A 29 -9.23 2.17 8.02
CA LEU A 29 -9.63 1.71 9.35
C LEU A 29 -8.91 2.52 10.45
N TRP A 30 -7.60 2.70 10.33
CA TRP A 30 -6.81 3.44 11.32
C TRP A 30 -7.31 4.87 11.48
N PHE A 31 -7.49 5.62 10.39
CA PHE A 31 -7.98 7.00 10.45
C PHE A 31 -9.37 7.10 11.07
N SER A 32 -10.25 6.13 10.80
CA SER A 32 -11.58 6.09 11.41
C SER A 32 -11.53 5.84 12.92
N ILE A 33 -10.60 5.01 13.38
CA ILE A 33 -10.46 4.65 14.80
C ILE A 33 -9.68 5.73 15.57
N SER A 34 -8.62 6.28 14.98
CA SER A 34 -7.76 7.28 15.60
C SER A 34 -8.45 8.65 15.78
N ALA A 35 -9.56 8.87 15.08
CA ALA A 35 -10.38 10.07 15.22
C ALA A 35 -11.35 9.99 16.43
N ASP A 36 -11.42 8.85 17.11
CA ASP A 36 -12.24 8.70 18.31
C ASP A 36 -11.47 9.12 19.56
N ASP A 37 -11.74 10.34 20.02
CA ASP A 37 -11.14 10.95 21.22
C ASP A 37 -11.58 10.28 22.53
N SER A 38 -12.57 9.38 22.50
CA SER A 38 -13.02 8.64 23.68
C SER A 38 -12.13 7.45 24.03
N LEU A 39 -11.28 7.02 23.09
CA LEU A 39 -10.39 5.88 23.22
C LEU A 39 -8.96 6.33 23.50
N SER A 40 -8.29 5.68 24.45
CA SER A 40 -6.84 5.79 24.57
C SER A 40 -6.14 5.19 23.35
N TYR A 41 -4.90 5.60 23.08
CA TYR A 41 -4.10 5.04 21.98
C TYR A 41 -4.02 3.51 22.02
N PHE A 42 -3.90 2.93 23.22
CA PHE A 42 -3.87 1.48 23.39
C PHE A 42 -5.20 0.82 22.98
N GLU A 43 -6.33 1.41 23.37
CA GLU A 43 -7.67 0.93 22.99
C GLU A 43 -7.91 1.09 21.49
N GLN A 44 -7.43 2.18 20.87
CA GLN A 44 -7.47 2.37 19.43
C GLN A 44 -6.70 1.26 18.70
N VAL A 45 -5.49 0.93 19.16
CA VAL A 45 -4.70 -0.17 18.59
C VAL A 45 -5.40 -1.52 18.79
N GLN A 46 -5.94 -1.79 19.98
CA GLN A 46 -6.68 -3.04 20.23
C GLN A 46 -7.92 -3.16 19.34
N MET A 47 -8.67 -2.06 19.18
CA MET A 47 -9.82 -2.00 18.29
C MET A 47 -9.41 -2.27 16.84
N LEU A 48 -8.32 -1.67 16.36
CA LEU A 48 -7.78 -1.95 15.03
C LEU A 48 -7.38 -3.42 14.87
N MET A 49 -6.71 -4.00 15.87
CA MET A 49 -6.30 -5.40 15.85
C MET A 49 -7.49 -6.37 15.88
N SER A 50 -8.64 -5.96 16.43
CA SER A 50 -9.84 -6.81 16.48
C SER A 50 -10.34 -7.24 15.09
N TYR A 51 -10.09 -6.42 14.05
CA TYR A 51 -10.43 -6.71 12.64
C TYR A 51 -9.57 -7.80 12.01
N PHE A 52 -8.46 -8.19 12.65
CA PHE A 52 -7.57 -9.24 12.17
C PHE A 52 -7.85 -10.59 12.88
N PRO A 53 -7.62 -11.73 12.21
CA PRO A 53 -7.65 -13.04 12.84
C PRO A 53 -6.64 -13.15 13.99
N GLU A 54 -6.99 -13.84 15.07
CA GLU A 54 -6.13 -13.98 16.27
C GLU A 54 -4.72 -14.46 15.96
N SER A 55 -4.57 -15.37 14.99
CA SER A 55 -3.27 -15.91 14.58
C SER A 55 -2.30 -14.89 14.00
N VAL A 56 -2.79 -13.71 13.59
CA VAL A 56 -1.97 -12.64 12.98
C VAL A 56 -2.11 -11.29 13.71
N ARG A 57 -2.80 -11.24 14.86
CA ARG A 57 -2.98 -10.03 15.67
C ARG A 57 -1.68 -9.59 16.34
N ASP A 58 -0.84 -8.94 15.57
CA ASP A 58 0.40 -8.35 16.02
C ASP A 58 0.60 -7.03 15.27
N PRO A 59 0.45 -5.88 15.95
CA PRO A 59 0.45 -4.58 15.29
C PRO A 59 1.78 -4.29 14.59
N TYR A 60 2.89 -4.77 15.15
CA TYR A 60 4.20 -4.61 14.55
C TYR A 60 4.31 -5.43 13.26
N LYS A 61 3.95 -6.72 13.30
CA LYS A 61 4.02 -7.59 12.10
C LYS A 61 3.09 -7.13 10.99
N ILE A 62 1.89 -6.66 11.33
CA ILE A 62 0.93 -6.13 10.35
C ILE A 62 1.48 -4.86 9.70
N THR A 63 2.01 -3.94 10.49
CA THR A 63 2.63 -2.71 9.98
C THR A 63 3.84 -3.02 9.09
N LEU A 64 4.69 -3.97 9.50
CA LEU A 64 5.84 -4.43 8.70
C LEU A 64 5.40 -5.07 7.39
N PHE A 65 4.34 -5.89 7.41
CA PHE A 65 3.78 -6.50 6.21
C PHE A 65 3.30 -5.42 5.22
N PHE A 66 2.52 -4.44 5.67
CA PHE A 66 2.04 -3.35 4.81
C PHE A 66 3.15 -2.40 4.33
N PHE A 67 4.21 -2.22 5.13
CA PHE A 67 5.42 -1.54 4.67
C PHE A 67 6.04 -2.26 3.47
N VAL A 68 6.25 -3.58 3.58
CA VAL A 68 6.85 -4.39 2.50
C VAL A 68 5.96 -4.43 1.26
N GLU A 69 4.63 -4.54 1.41
CA GLU A 69 3.70 -4.47 0.28
C GLU A 69 3.76 -3.12 -0.44
N SER A 70 3.73 -2.01 0.32
CA SER A 70 3.79 -0.66 -0.23
C SER A 70 5.13 -0.37 -0.91
N LEU A 71 6.24 -0.86 -0.33
CA LEU A 71 7.57 -0.75 -0.94
C LEU A 71 7.65 -1.55 -2.24
N SER A 72 7.13 -2.78 -2.25
CA SER A 72 7.07 -3.64 -3.44
C SER A 72 6.22 -3.00 -4.54
N ALA A 73 5.08 -2.40 -4.19
CA ALA A 73 4.23 -1.67 -5.13
C ALA A 73 4.96 -0.45 -5.74
N THR A 74 5.79 0.24 -4.95
CA THR A 74 6.64 1.35 -5.41
C THR A 74 7.65 0.89 -6.46
N ILE A 75 8.37 -0.18 -6.16
CA ILE A 75 9.36 -0.75 -7.09
C ILE A 75 8.67 -1.17 -8.39
N LEU A 76 7.58 -1.94 -8.31
CA LEU A 76 6.86 -2.43 -9.48
C LEU A 76 6.25 -1.31 -10.33
N SER A 77 5.69 -0.28 -9.70
CA SER A 77 5.08 0.85 -10.42
C SER A 77 6.13 1.73 -11.09
N PHE A 78 7.30 1.91 -10.46
CA PHE A 78 8.45 2.57 -11.08
C PHE A 78 8.99 1.79 -12.28
N TYR A 79 9.16 0.47 -12.16
CA TYR A 79 9.49 -0.37 -13.33
C TYR A 79 8.42 -0.31 -14.42
N GLY A 80 7.14 -0.26 -14.04
CA GLY A 80 6.01 -0.08 -14.93
C GLY A 80 6.08 1.24 -15.71
N TYR A 81 6.51 2.32 -15.06
CA TYR A 81 6.75 3.63 -15.67
C TYR A 81 7.85 3.57 -16.73
N LEU A 82 9.00 2.97 -16.40
CA LEU A 82 10.14 2.84 -17.33
C LEU A 82 9.79 2.02 -18.58
N LYS A 83 8.86 1.07 -18.47
CA LYS A 83 8.41 0.21 -19.58
C LYS A 83 7.18 0.73 -20.31
N ALA A 84 6.55 1.80 -19.84
CA ALA A 84 5.34 2.33 -20.43
C ALA A 84 5.63 3.09 -21.74
N GLU A 85 5.01 2.63 -22.83
CA GLU A 85 5.18 3.23 -24.16
C GLU A 85 4.28 4.47 -24.39
N SER A 86 3.26 4.67 -23.56
CA SER A 86 2.32 5.78 -23.71
C SER A 86 2.37 6.74 -22.53
N LYS A 87 2.25 8.05 -22.81
CA LYS A 87 2.19 9.10 -21.79
C LYS A 87 1.07 8.85 -20.75
N LYS A 88 -0.07 8.32 -21.18
CA LYS A 88 -1.18 7.96 -20.28
C LYS A 88 -0.77 6.85 -19.30
N ALA A 89 -0.15 5.78 -19.80
CA ALA A 89 0.32 4.68 -18.94
C ALA A 89 1.43 5.16 -17.99
N GLN A 90 2.36 5.98 -18.47
CA GLN A 90 3.40 6.62 -17.65
C GLN A 90 2.77 7.45 -16.52
N LEU A 91 1.77 8.28 -16.83
CA LEU A 91 1.06 9.08 -15.83
C LEU A 91 0.35 8.20 -14.80
N THR A 92 -0.32 7.12 -15.22
CA THR A 92 -0.95 6.20 -14.26
C THR A 92 0.09 5.52 -13.36
N THR A 93 1.20 5.04 -13.91
CA THR A 93 2.26 4.39 -13.13
C THR A 93 2.95 5.35 -12.16
N ILE A 94 3.17 6.61 -12.54
CA ILE A 94 3.81 7.58 -11.63
C ILE A 94 2.87 7.95 -10.48
N ILE A 95 1.56 8.08 -10.72
CA ILE A 95 0.57 8.31 -9.66
C ILE A 95 0.59 7.17 -8.66
N ILE A 96 0.55 5.92 -9.14
CA ILE A 96 0.61 4.74 -8.27
C ILE A 96 1.93 4.71 -7.49
N CYS A 97 3.05 5.02 -8.14
CA CYS A 97 4.37 5.10 -7.51
C CYS A 97 4.41 6.15 -6.40
N CYS A 98 3.85 7.34 -6.61
CA CYS A 98 3.77 8.36 -5.58
C CYS A 98 2.94 7.90 -4.38
N ILE A 99 1.75 7.33 -4.62
CA ILE A 99 0.88 6.81 -3.55
C ILE A 99 1.60 5.73 -2.75
N SER A 100 2.17 4.73 -3.42
CA SER A 100 2.88 3.63 -2.75
C SER A 100 4.12 4.10 -1.99
N THR A 101 4.82 5.13 -2.48
CA THR A 101 5.96 5.74 -1.78
C THR A 101 5.51 6.41 -0.50
N LEU A 102 4.42 7.19 -0.54
CA LEU A 102 3.86 7.84 0.65
C LEU A 102 3.40 6.81 1.69
N LEU A 103 2.76 5.74 1.25
CA LEU A 103 2.36 4.63 2.13
C LEU A 103 3.58 3.94 2.75
N SER A 104 4.59 3.62 1.94
CA SER A 104 5.82 3.01 2.44
C SER A 104 6.53 3.91 3.44
N ALA A 105 6.59 5.23 3.21
CA ALA A 105 7.14 6.17 4.17
C ALA A 105 6.32 6.21 5.46
N TRP A 106 4.99 6.25 5.37
CA TRP A 106 4.11 6.25 6.53
C TRP A 106 4.32 5.00 7.40
N PHE A 107 4.17 3.80 6.82
CA PHE A 107 4.37 2.55 7.56
C PHE A 107 5.80 2.41 8.07
N GLY A 108 6.79 2.87 7.31
CA GLY A 108 8.20 2.89 7.74
C GLY A 108 8.42 3.76 8.97
N MET A 109 7.79 4.94 9.04
CA MET A 109 7.85 5.79 10.24
C MET A 109 7.13 5.18 11.43
N THR A 110 6.02 4.48 11.23
CA THR A 110 5.28 3.82 12.33
C THR A 110 6.04 2.65 12.95
N LEU A 111 7.05 2.11 12.26
CA LEU A 111 7.89 1.01 12.76
C LEU A 111 9.08 1.47 13.63
N ILE A 112 9.38 2.76 13.66
CA ILE A 112 10.48 3.39 14.42
C ILE A 112 9.94 3.90 15.75
#